data_AF-A0A5R8UA23-F1
#
_entry.id   AF-A0A5R8UA23-F1
#
_cell.length_a   1.000
_cell.length_b   1.000
_cell.length_c   1.000
_cell.angle_alpha   90.00
_cell.angle_beta   90.00
_cell.angle_gamma   90.00
#
_symmetry.space_group_name_H-M   'P 1'
#
loop_
_entity.id
_entity.type
_entity.pdbx_description
1 polymer ?
#
loop_
_entity_poly.entity_id
_entity_poly.type
_entity_poly.pdbx_seq_one_letter_code
_entity_poly.pdbx_strand_id
1 'polypeptide(L)'
;MSRVAPENPYTSADWHSHYGRGRRGVRMVDIHAELNEYKKEFIYLRDFLDDVFKVVDANISEVITWILKRINTVNPGITLYTVNSLNEVELYSSDPFEWRSDFNFLYAKLDTVRERGCLPCERDESGFLVSGYWEDAEFEAMGFRRNEIFEIFPEILDGLMNLECADSSENNEAQGSNIEHKELRTDDDFLSRIAMLEKENESLRERVNQLEKERPILLRAYRDDDPLYLAIDIRNREWANYDPENDRATRGNQGAITTELEKRGFTSRQAASIELVACPIKR
;
A
#
# COMPACT_ATOMS: atom_id res chain seq x y z
N MET A 1 33.26 60.94 11.00
CA MET A 1 33.99 60.05 10.07
C MET A 1 33.34 58.69 10.15
N SER A 2 32.33 58.47 9.31
CA SER A 2 31.45 57.30 9.33
C SER A 2 31.90 56.28 8.29
N ARG A 3 31.88 55.01 8.68
CA ARG A 3 32.22 53.82 7.90
C ARG A 3 31.13 53.57 6.85
N VAL A 4 31.53 53.37 5.58
CA VAL A 4 30.64 52.96 4.48
C VAL A 4 30.83 51.46 4.23
N ALA A 5 29.71 50.75 4.12
CA ALA A 5 29.60 49.31 3.92
C ALA A 5 29.94 48.89 2.47
N PRO A 6 30.33 47.62 2.22
CA PRO A 6 30.65 47.15 0.88
C PRO A 6 29.40 46.78 0.07
N GLU A 7 29.40 47.16 -1.21
CA GLU A 7 28.36 46.88 -2.20
C GLU A 7 28.33 45.40 -2.61
N ASN A 8 27.11 44.92 -2.83
CA ASN A 8 26.74 43.55 -3.17
C ASN A 8 26.98 43.27 -4.68
N PRO A 9 27.76 42.25 -5.08
CA PRO A 9 28.19 42.05 -6.46
C PRO A 9 27.20 41.30 -7.37
N TYR A 10 25.94 41.10 -6.96
CA TYR A 10 24.95 40.36 -7.76
C TYR A 10 24.12 41.23 -8.74
N THR A 11 24.76 42.16 -9.44
CA THR A 11 24.16 42.82 -10.61
C THR A 11 25.19 42.94 -11.72
N SER A 12 25.32 41.91 -12.55
CA SER A 12 25.65 42.10 -13.96
C SER A 12 25.27 40.86 -14.76
N ALA A 13 24.47 41.11 -15.80
CA ALA A 13 24.23 40.22 -16.91
C ALA A 13 25.55 39.75 -17.53
N ASP A 14 25.72 38.43 -17.70
CA ASP A 14 26.62 37.81 -18.68
C ASP A 14 26.49 36.26 -18.64
N TRP A 15 25.30 35.74 -18.94
CA TRP A 15 25.05 34.29 -19.07
C TRP A 15 24.63 33.86 -20.48
N HIS A 16 25.15 34.54 -21.50
CA HIS A 16 25.04 34.08 -22.88
C HIS A 16 26.42 34.01 -23.54
N SER A 17 27.00 32.81 -23.52
CA SER A 17 27.80 32.23 -24.61
C SER A 17 28.82 31.27 -24.02
N HIS A 18 28.49 29.98 -23.96
CA HIS A 18 29.44 28.88 -24.22
C HIS A 18 28.67 27.56 -24.37
N TYR A 19 27.84 27.48 -25.42
CA TYR A 19 27.42 26.18 -25.95
C TYR A 19 28.50 25.68 -26.91
N GLY A 20 29.28 24.69 -26.49
CA GLY A 20 30.11 23.93 -27.41
C GLY A 20 31.30 23.22 -26.78
N ARG A 21 31.06 22.03 -26.20
CA ARG A 21 31.77 20.76 -26.49
C ARG A 21 31.61 19.76 -25.33
N GLY A 22 31.24 18.53 -25.69
CA GLY A 22 31.35 17.36 -24.82
C GLY A 22 30.02 16.72 -24.43
N ARG A 23 29.28 16.14 -25.39
CA ARG A 23 28.26 15.12 -25.08
C ARG A 23 28.96 13.87 -24.55
N ARG A 24 29.24 13.82 -23.25
CA ARG A 24 29.03 12.58 -22.49
C ARG A 24 27.57 12.63 -22.09
N GLY A 25 26.75 11.72 -22.61
CA GLY A 25 25.35 11.63 -22.23
C GLY A 25 25.29 11.50 -20.71
N VAL A 26 24.79 12.55 -20.06
CA VAL A 26 24.34 12.45 -18.67
C VAL A 26 23.16 11.49 -18.74
N ARG A 27 23.40 10.20 -18.43
CA ARG A 27 22.30 9.27 -18.16
C ARG A 27 21.57 9.88 -16.98
N MET A 28 20.37 10.39 -17.23
CA MET A 28 19.48 10.82 -16.17
C MET A 28 19.15 9.54 -15.39
N VAL A 29 19.62 9.47 -14.15
CA VAL A 29 19.35 8.33 -13.27
C VAL A 29 17.88 8.37 -12.92
N ASP A 30 17.15 7.32 -13.26
CA ASP A 30 15.78 7.15 -12.81
C ASP A 30 15.80 6.61 -11.38
N ILE A 31 15.71 7.52 -10.42
CA ILE A 31 15.74 7.19 -9.00
C ILE A 31 14.59 6.23 -8.62
N HIS A 32 13.44 6.30 -9.30
CA HIS A 32 12.34 5.37 -9.03
C HIS A 32 12.65 3.95 -9.52
N ALA A 33 13.34 3.81 -10.65
CA ALA A 33 13.78 2.51 -11.13
C ALA A 33 14.85 1.90 -10.21
N GLU A 34 15.80 2.71 -9.74
CA GLU A 34 16.85 2.29 -8.79
C GLU A 34 16.25 1.89 -7.43
N LEU A 35 15.31 2.67 -6.89
CA LEU A 35 14.64 2.35 -5.63
C LEU A 35 13.80 1.07 -5.70
N ASN A 36 13.35 0.67 -6.90
CA ASN A 36 12.59 -0.56 -7.12
C ASN A 36 13.43 -1.67 -7.73
N GLU A 37 14.76 -1.54 -7.80
CA GLU A 37 15.61 -2.51 -8.47
C GLU A 37 15.55 -3.89 -7.81
N TYR A 38 15.41 -3.94 -6.48
CA TYR A 38 15.25 -5.20 -5.73
C TYR A 38 14.09 -6.05 -6.25
N LYS A 39 13.02 -5.44 -6.80
CA LYS A 39 11.88 -6.16 -7.36
C LYS A 39 12.25 -7.02 -8.57
N LYS A 40 13.41 -6.79 -9.20
CA LYS A 40 13.91 -7.67 -10.26
C LYS A 40 14.38 -9.02 -9.71
N GLU A 41 14.89 -9.03 -8.48
CA GLU A 41 15.52 -10.21 -7.85
C GLU A 41 14.66 -10.84 -6.76
N PHE A 42 13.75 -10.08 -6.15
CA PHE A 42 12.93 -10.50 -5.01
C PHE A 42 11.43 -10.47 -5.33
N ILE A 43 10.68 -11.37 -4.72
CA ILE A 43 9.22 -11.44 -4.78
C ILE A 43 8.68 -11.72 -3.37
N TYR A 44 7.70 -10.94 -2.92
CA TYR A 44 7.02 -11.21 -1.65
C TYR A 44 6.21 -12.50 -1.75
N LEU A 45 6.00 -13.19 -0.62
CA LEU A 45 5.20 -14.42 -0.60
C LEU A 45 3.80 -14.19 -1.16
N ARG A 46 3.16 -13.07 -0.79
CA ARG A 46 1.85 -12.67 -1.32
C ARG A 46 1.87 -12.54 -2.85
N ASP A 47 2.80 -11.74 -3.37
CA ASP A 47 2.91 -11.50 -4.81
C ASP A 47 3.18 -12.81 -5.57
N PHE A 48 4.00 -13.70 -5.01
CA PHE A 48 4.23 -15.03 -5.57
C PHE A 48 2.95 -15.87 -5.61
N LEU A 49 2.15 -15.87 -4.54
CA LEU A 49 0.87 -16.59 -4.53
C LEU A 49 -0.11 -16.00 -5.54
N ASP A 50 -0.18 -14.67 -5.65
CA ASP A 50 -1.00 -13.98 -6.66
C ASP A 50 -0.57 -14.38 -8.08
N ASP A 51 0.74 -14.48 -8.34
CA ASP A 51 1.27 -14.95 -9.62
C ASP A 51 0.91 -16.42 -9.89
N VAL A 52 0.95 -17.29 -8.87
CA VAL A 52 0.50 -18.67 -9.00
C VAL A 52 -1.00 -18.73 -9.32
N PHE A 53 -1.83 -17.93 -8.65
CA PHE A 53 -3.28 -17.89 -8.90
C PHE A 53 -3.65 -17.38 -10.30
N LYS A 54 -2.78 -16.60 -10.96
CA LYS A 54 -2.98 -16.21 -12.36
C LYS A 54 -2.74 -17.36 -13.33
N VAL A 55 -1.83 -18.27 -12.99
CA VAL A 55 -1.40 -19.37 -13.86
C VAL A 55 -2.21 -20.65 -13.60
N VAL A 56 -2.72 -20.83 -12.38
CA VAL A 56 -3.40 -22.04 -11.94
C VAL A 56 -4.88 -21.76 -11.70
N ASP A 57 -5.75 -22.44 -12.44
CA ASP A 57 -7.19 -22.44 -12.22
C ASP A 57 -7.59 -23.49 -11.17
N ALA A 58 -7.45 -23.14 -9.90
CA ALA A 58 -7.84 -23.97 -8.76
C ALA A 58 -8.18 -23.11 -7.53
N ASN A 59 -8.91 -23.67 -6.57
CA ASN A 59 -9.20 -22.97 -5.33
C ASN A 59 -7.95 -22.82 -4.43
N ILE A 60 -7.97 -21.83 -3.52
CA ILE A 60 -6.84 -21.51 -2.64
C ILE A 60 -6.32 -22.74 -1.89
N SER A 61 -7.21 -23.58 -1.35
CA SER A 61 -6.81 -24.75 -0.55
C SER A 61 -6.03 -25.78 -1.39
N GLU A 62 -6.44 -26.01 -2.64
CA GLU A 62 -5.78 -26.91 -3.58
C GLU A 62 -4.42 -26.38 -4.02
N VAL A 63 -4.34 -25.10 -4.40
CA VAL A 63 -3.08 -24.44 -4.77
C VAL A 63 -2.07 -24.52 -3.63
N ILE A 64 -2.48 -24.16 -2.42
CA ILE A 64 -1.60 -24.18 -1.25
C ILE A 64 -1.17 -25.61 -0.91
N THR A 65 -2.06 -26.59 -1.05
CA THR A 65 -1.72 -28.01 -0.88
C THR A 65 -0.65 -28.46 -1.89
N TRP A 66 -0.75 -28.01 -3.14
CA TRP A 66 0.23 -28.29 -4.17
C TRP A 66 1.59 -27.64 -3.85
N ILE A 67 1.60 -26.37 -3.45
CA ILE A 67 2.82 -25.66 -3.02
C ILE A 67 3.48 -26.39 -1.86
N LEU A 68 2.73 -26.72 -0.80
CA LEU A 68 3.26 -27.43 0.37
C LEU A 68 3.88 -28.78 0.01
N LYS A 69 3.24 -29.55 -0.88
CA LYS A 69 3.79 -30.83 -1.38
C LYS A 69 5.13 -30.61 -2.08
N ARG A 70 5.22 -29.59 -2.94
CA ARG A 70 6.43 -29.29 -3.71
C ARG A 70 7.57 -28.82 -2.80
N ILE A 71 7.28 -27.87 -1.92
CA ILE A 71 8.21 -27.32 -0.93
C ILE A 71 8.74 -28.42 0.01
N ASN A 72 7.91 -29.39 0.39
CA ASN A 72 8.35 -30.53 1.20
C ASN A 72 9.37 -31.44 0.49
N THR A 73 9.38 -31.49 -0.85
CA THR A 73 10.39 -32.27 -1.59
C THR A 73 11.78 -31.66 -1.56
N VAL A 74 11.88 -30.35 -1.31
CA VAL A 74 13.14 -29.61 -1.27
C VAL A 74 13.59 -29.26 0.14
N ASN A 75 12.87 -29.70 1.19
CA ASN A 75 13.20 -29.45 2.60
C ASN A 75 14.60 -30.01 2.98
N PRO A 76 15.50 -29.23 3.61
CA PRO A 76 15.34 -27.87 4.14
C PRO A 76 15.80 -26.73 3.21
N GLY A 77 16.03 -26.99 1.93
CA GLY A 77 16.57 -26.06 0.93
C GLY A 77 15.67 -24.89 0.53
N ILE A 78 14.75 -24.46 1.40
CA ILE A 78 14.04 -23.19 1.24
C ILE A 78 14.70 -22.16 2.13
N THR A 79 14.93 -20.99 1.55
CA THR A 79 15.44 -19.81 2.25
C THR A 79 14.42 -18.68 2.12
N LEU A 80 14.09 -18.05 3.25
CA LEU A 80 13.22 -16.89 3.31
C LEU A 80 14.06 -15.61 3.36
N TYR A 81 13.57 -14.60 2.66
CA TYR A 81 14.19 -13.29 2.59
C TYR A 81 13.19 -12.20 2.99
N THR A 82 13.72 -11.04 3.33
CA THR A 82 12.97 -9.80 3.52
C THR A 82 13.67 -8.65 2.81
N VAL A 83 13.02 -7.49 2.75
CA VAL A 83 13.57 -6.26 2.22
C VAL A 83 13.66 -5.26 3.36
N ASN A 84 14.86 -4.77 3.64
CA ASN A 84 15.08 -3.82 4.71
C ASN A 84 14.66 -2.39 4.31
N SER A 85 14.79 -1.44 5.24
CA SER A 85 14.43 -0.03 5.01
C SER A 85 15.27 0.69 3.95
N LEU A 86 16.35 0.07 3.47
CA LEU A 86 17.22 0.55 2.41
C LEU A 86 16.94 -0.13 1.06
N ASN A 87 15.86 -0.93 0.96
CA ASN A 87 15.52 -1.74 -0.21
C ASN A 87 16.56 -2.81 -0.55
N GLU A 88 17.33 -3.27 0.44
CA GLU A 88 18.28 -4.37 0.25
C GLU A 88 17.63 -5.69 0.68
N VAL A 89 17.87 -6.73 -0.12
CA VAL A 89 17.37 -8.09 0.14
C VAL A 89 18.30 -8.77 1.15
N GLU A 90 17.75 -9.15 2.30
CA GLU A 90 18.48 -9.83 3.37
C GLU A 90 17.75 -11.11 3.82
N LEU A 91 18.45 -11.97 4.57
CA LEU A 91 17.85 -13.18 5.14
C LEU A 91 16.74 -12.79 6.13
N TYR A 92 15.62 -13.51 6.07
CA TYR A 92 14.47 -13.23 6.92
C TYR A 92 14.76 -13.48 8.41
N SER A 93 15.41 -14.60 8.74
CA SER A 93 15.85 -14.88 10.11
C SER A 93 17.13 -14.10 10.44
N SER A 94 17.00 -13.12 11.32
CA SER A 94 18.13 -12.38 11.91
C SER A 94 18.62 -13.00 13.23
N ASP A 95 18.02 -14.10 13.70
CA ASP A 95 18.28 -14.63 15.04
C ASP A 95 19.31 -15.78 15.01
N PRO A 96 20.54 -15.57 15.53
CA PRO A 96 21.56 -16.60 15.62
C PRO A 96 21.20 -17.78 16.56
N PHE A 97 20.06 -17.73 17.25
CA PHE A 97 19.56 -18.79 18.14
C PHE A 97 18.33 -19.54 17.62
N GLU A 98 17.82 -19.25 16.42
CA GLU A 98 16.58 -19.84 15.92
C GLU A 98 16.71 -21.33 15.55
N TRP A 99 16.03 -22.18 16.31
CA TRP A 99 15.80 -23.60 15.98
C TRP A 99 14.71 -23.79 14.92
N ARG A 100 14.21 -22.70 14.34
CA ARG A 100 13.10 -22.69 13.40
C ARG A 100 13.68 -22.61 11.99
N SER A 101 13.59 -23.70 11.24
CA SER A 101 13.93 -23.67 9.81
C SER A 101 12.91 -22.83 9.05
N ASP A 102 13.39 -22.10 8.04
CA ASP A 102 12.57 -21.36 7.08
C ASP A 102 11.46 -22.24 6.50
N PHE A 103 11.76 -23.50 6.23
CA PHE A 103 10.77 -24.50 5.84
C PHE A 103 9.62 -24.63 6.84
N ASN A 104 9.92 -24.87 8.13
CA ASN A 104 8.87 -25.04 9.16
C ASN A 104 8.08 -23.75 9.37
N PHE A 105 8.75 -22.60 9.26
CA PHE A 105 8.12 -21.29 9.34
C PHE A 105 7.12 -21.09 8.21
N LEU A 106 7.57 -21.21 6.97
CA LEU A 106 6.75 -21.07 5.76
C LEU A 106 5.62 -22.09 5.73
N TYR A 107 5.91 -23.35 6.08
CA TYR A 107 4.91 -24.42 6.14
C TYR A 107 3.75 -24.01 7.03
N ALA A 108 4.00 -23.58 8.27
CA ALA A 108 2.95 -23.21 9.21
C ALA A 108 2.07 -22.05 8.70
N LYS A 109 2.68 -21.08 8.02
CA LYS A 109 1.98 -19.91 7.45
C LYS A 109 1.07 -20.33 6.30
N LEU A 110 1.59 -21.13 5.36
CA LEU A 110 0.80 -21.68 4.26
C LEU A 110 -0.28 -22.65 4.74
N ASP A 111 0.00 -23.49 5.73
CA ASP A 111 -0.99 -24.40 6.33
C ASP A 111 -2.19 -23.62 6.90
N THR A 112 -1.93 -22.47 7.52
CA THR A 112 -2.98 -21.56 8.03
C THR A 112 -3.82 -20.96 6.90
N VAL A 113 -3.20 -20.53 5.79
CA VAL A 113 -3.92 -20.08 4.58
C VAL A 113 -4.81 -21.19 4.04
N ARG A 114 -4.30 -22.43 3.97
CA ARG A 114 -5.05 -23.59 3.48
C ARG A 114 -6.28 -23.89 4.35
N GLU A 115 -6.13 -23.86 5.67
CA GLU A 115 -7.20 -24.13 6.62
C GLU A 115 -8.29 -23.07 6.59
N ARG A 116 -7.91 -21.81 6.41
CA ARG A 116 -8.84 -20.68 6.35
C ARG A 116 -9.46 -20.48 4.97
N GLY A 117 -8.79 -20.94 3.93
CA GLY A 117 -9.23 -20.78 2.54
C GLY A 117 -9.13 -19.35 2.03
N CYS A 118 -8.33 -18.49 2.67
CA CYS A 118 -8.11 -17.09 2.31
C CYS A 118 -6.70 -16.63 2.69
N LEU A 119 -6.18 -15.63 1.98
CA LEU A 119 -4.92 -14.97 2.35
C LEU A 119 -5.14 -14.07 3.57
N PRO A 120 -4.10 -13.80 4.40
CA PRO A 120 -4.23 -12.78 5.44
C PRO A 120 -4.63 -11.44 4.80
N CYS A 121 -5.42 -10.61 5.46
CA CYS A 121 -5.76 -9.24 4.98
C CYS A 121 -6.42 -9.09 3.58
N GLU A 122 -6.84 -10.17 2.90
CA GLU A 122 -7.76 -10.11 1.74
C GLU A 122 -9.05 -9.28 2.05
N ARG A 123 -9.72 -8.74 1.03
CA ARG A 123 -10.92 -7.93 1.20
C ARG A 123 -11.93 -8.38 0.17
N ASP A 124 -13.23 -8.39 0.52
CA ASP A 124 -14.25 -8.67 -0.47
C ASP A 124 -14.30 -7.56 -1.51
N GLU A 125 -15.10 -7.81 -2.54
CA GLU A 125 -15.50 -6.86 -3.57
C GLU A 125 -16.12 -5.57 -3.02
N SER A 126 -16.43 -5.49 -1.72
CA SER A 126 -16.97 -4.30 -1.05
C SER A 126 -15.94 -3.59 -0.17
N GLY A 127 -14.67 -4.00 -0.20
CA GLY A 127 -13.58 -3.43 0.58
C GLY A 127 -13.62 -3.77 2.07
N PHE A 128 -14.58 -4.59 2.50
CA PHE A 128 -14.66 -5.09 3.87
C PHE A 128 -13.74 -6.30 4.03
N LEU A 129 -13.16 -6.44 5.21
CA LEU A 129 -12.53 -7.69 5.59
C LEU A 129 -13.62 -8.76 5.53
N VAL A 130 -13.39 -9.82 4.75
CA VAL A 130 -14.38 -10.89 4.65
C VAL A 130 -14.48 -11.59 6.02
N SER A 131 -15.55 -12.34 6.28
CA SER A 131 -15.68 -13.05 7.56
C SER A 131 -14.64 -14.19 7.64
N GLY A 132 -13.88 -14.29 8.74
CA GLY A 132 -12.83 -15.33 8.92
C GLY A 132 -11.38 -14.83 8.90
N TYR A 133 -11.18 -13.50 8.95
CA TYR A 133 -9.92 -12.87 8.61
C TYR A 133 -8.88 -12.90 9.72
N TRP A 134 -7.63 -12.85 9.28
CA TRP A 134 -6.45 -12.75 10.13
C TRP A 134 -5.44 -11.83 9.46
N GLU A 135 -4.67 -11.17 10.31
CA GLU A 135 -3.53 -10.38 9.91
C GLU A 135 -2.27 -11.13 10.31
N ASP A 136 -1.26 -11.08 9.44
CA ASP A 136 0.02 -11.71 9.71
C ASP A 136 1.13 -10.84 9.11
N ALA A 137 1.67 -9.95 9.93
CA ALA A 137 2.74 -9.03 9.51
C ALA A 137 3.99 -9.77 9.02
N GLU A 138 4.26 -10.96 9.57
CA GLU A 138 5.37 -11.80 9.13
C GLU A 138 5.12 -12.37 7.73
N PHE A 139 3.86 -12.69 7.41
CA PHE A 139 3.46 -13.14 6.07
C PHE A 139 3.70 -12.08 5.00
N GLU A 140 3.41 -10.81 5.31
CA GLU A 140 3.63 -9.69 4.39
C GLU A 140 5.11 -9.31 4.24
N ALA A 141 5.92 -9.57 5.27
CA ALA A 141 7.33 -9.20 5.28
C ALA A 141 8.23 -10.22 4.56
N MET A 142 7.84 -11.49 4.51
CA MET A 142 8.67 -12.55 3.93
C MET A 142 8.45 -12.74 2.43
N GLY A 143 9.48 -13.27 1.77
CA GLY A 143 9.43 -13.65 0.38
C GLY A 143 10.63 -14.47 -0.04
N PHE A 144 10.89 -14.47 -1.34
CA PHE A 144 11.91 -15.29 -1.98
C PHE A 144 12.74 -14.48 -2.95
N ARG A 145 13.96 -14.96 -3.21
CA ARG A 145 14.64 -14.60 -4.46
C ARG A 145 13.95 -15.31 -5.62
N ARG A 146 13.69 -14.57 -6.71
CA ARG A 146 12.96 -15.05 -7.88
C ARG A 146 13.64 -16.26 -8.53
N ASN A 147 14.96 -16.20 -8.72
CA ASN A 147 15.72 -17.32 -9.29
C ASN A 147 15.57 -18.61 -8.45
N GLU A 148 15.60 -18.51 -7.12
CA GLU A 148 15.50 -19.67 -6.23
C GLU A 148 14.08 -20.27 -6.23
N ILE A 149 13.04 -19.43 -6.12
CA ILE A 149 11.66 -19.94 -6.07
C ILE A 149 11.20 -20.48 -7.41
N PHE A 150 11.59 -19.87 -8.52
CA PHE A 150 11.22 -20.36 -9.86
C PHE A 150 12.03 -21.59 -10.30
N GLU A 151 13.18 -21.89 -9.68
CA GLU A 151 13.81 -23.21 -9.84
C GLU A 151 12.95 -24.33 -9.23
N ILE A 152 12.21 -24.04 -8.16
CA ILE A 152 11.28 -24.99 -7.52
C ILE A 152 9.97 -25.11 -8.31
N PHE A 153 9.54 -23.99 -8.90
CA PHE A 153 8.28 -23.81 -9.63
C PHE A 153 8.46 -23.27 -11.06
N PRO A 154 9.18 -23.98 -11.95
CA PRO A 154 9.47 -23.49 -13.30
C PRO A 154 8.20 -23.31 -14.15
N GLU A 155 7.19 -24.16 -13.95
CA GLU A 155 5.90 -24.07 -14.62
C GLU A 155 5.17 -22.74 -14.40
N ILE A 156 5.37 -22.11 -13.24
CA ILE A 156 4.77 -20.80 -12.94
C ILE A 156 5.47 -19.72 -13.75
N LEU A 157 6.80 -19.75 -13.82
CA LEU A 157 7.58 -18.82 -14.63
C LEU A 157 7.19 -18.93 -16.12
N ASP A 158 7.10 -20.16 -16.64
CA ASP A 158 6.68 -20.40 -18.02
C ASP A 158 5.26 -19.88 -18.28
N GLY A 159 4.35 -20.12 -17.34
CA GLY A 159 2.97 -19.61 -17.38
C GLY A 159 2.91 -18.08 -17.46
N LEU A 160 3.69 -17.39 -16.63
CA LEU A 160 3.77 -15.92 -16.64
C LEU A 160 4.34 -15.39 -17.96
N MET A 161 5.41 -15.99 -18.48
CA MET A 161 6.01 -15.58 -19.76
C MET A 161 5.05 -15.77 -20.93
N ASN A 162 4.24 -16.83 -20.90
CA ASN A 162 3.22 -17.08 -21.91
C ASN A 162 2.07 -16.06 -21.85
N LEU A 163 1.71 -15.58 -20.66
CA LEU A 163 0.74 -14.49 -20.49
C LEU A 163 1.25 -13.17 -21.09
N GLU A 164 2.50 -12.81 -20.80
CA GLU A 164 3.13 -11.59 -21.38
C GLU A 164 3.30 -11.66 -22.90
N CYS A 165 3.53 -12.86 -23.46
CA CYS A 165 3.60 -13.07 -24.91
C CYS A 165 2.22 -13.03 -25.59
N ALA A 166 1.16 -13.41 -24.89
CA ALA A 166 -0.21 -13.29 -25.39
C ALA A 166 -0.63 -11.81 -25.55
N ASP A 167 -0.24 -10.96 -24.59
CA ASP A 167 -0.54 -9.52 -24.60
C ASP A 167 0.27 -8.72 -25.64
N SER A 168 1.38 -9.27 -26.13
CA SER A 168 2.26 -8.63 -27.13
C SER A 168 2.04 -9.10 -28.57
N SER A 169 1.09 -10.02 -28.81
CA SER A 169 0.86 -10.64 -30.12
C SER A 169 -0.51 -10.34 -30.75
N GLU A 170 -1.01 -9.10 -30.64
CA GLU A 170 -2.04 -8.59 -31.55
C GLU A 170 -1.40 -7.81 -32.70
N ASN A 171 -0.93 -8.56 -33.71
CA ASN A 171 -0.91 -8.18 -35.14
C ASN A 171 -0.21 -9.31 -35.91
N ASN A 172 -0.96 -10.26 -36.45
CA ASN A 172 -0.81 -10.81 -37.80
C ASN A 172 -1.88 -11.89 -38.05
N GLU A 173 -2.50 -11.78 -39.22
CA GLU A 173 -3.69 -12.51 -39.64
C GLU A 173 -3.49 -14.04 -39.84
N ALA A 174 -4.60 -14.75 -39.60
CA ALA A 174 -5.07 -15.97 -40.26
C ALA A 174 -4.23 -17.26 -40.21
N GLN A 175 -4.70 -18.25 -39.44
CA GLN A 175 -5.08 -19.58 -39.98
C GLN A 175 -5.76 -20.49 -38.93
N GLY A 176 -7.01 -20.86 -39.24
CA GLY A 176 -7.70 -22.14 -39.02
C GLY A 176 -7.36 -23.09 -37.85
N SER A 177 -8.40 -23.30 -37.03
CA SER A 177 -8.84 -24.55 -36.39
C SER A 177 -7.92 -25.25 -35.37
N ASN A 178 -8.21 -25.03 -34.07
CA ASN A 178 -8.93 -26.01 -33.24
C ASN A 178 -9.38 -25.32 -31.95
N ILE A 179 -10.69 -25.03 -31.86
CA ILE A 179 -11.31 -24.50 -30.65
C ILE A 179 -11.68 -25.71 -29.79
N GLU A 180 -10.87 -26.01 -28.78
CA GLU A 180 -11.32 -26.76 -27.61
C GLU A 180 -11.20 -25.81 -26.41
N HIS A 181 -12.35 -25.21 -26.08
CA HIS A 181 -12.73 -24.56 -24.83
C HIS A 181 -11.60 -23.93 -23.99
N LYS A 182 -11.00 -22.88 -24.55
CA LYS A 182 -10.52 -21.75 -23.77
C LYS A 182 -11.77 -21.11 -23.15
N GLU A 183 -11.90 -21.12 -21.82
CA GLU A 183 -12.79 -20.15 -21.16
C GLU A 183 -12.19 -18.76 -21.43
N LEU A 184 -12.57 -18.24 -22.59
CA LEU A 184 -12.40 -16.85 -22.97
C LEU A 184 -13.24 -16.06 -21.97
N ARG A 185 -12.58 -15.30 -21.09
CA ARG A 185 -13.24 -14.13 -20.50
C ARG A 185 -13.63 -13.26 -21.68
N THR A 186 -14.91 -13.30 -22.02
CA THR A 186 -15.48 -12.65 -23.20
C THR A 186 -15.40 -11.14 -23.01
N ASP A 187 -15.53 -10.36 -24.08
CA ASP A 187 -15.77 -8.92 -23.96
C ASP A 187 -16.97 -8.63 -23.02
N ASP A 188 -17.89 -9.59 -22.89
CA ASP A 188 -19.01 -9.58 -21.94
C ASP A 188 -18.57 -9.65 -20.46
N ASP A 189 -17.48 -10.35 -20.13
CA ASP A 189 -16.89 -10.37 -18.78
C ASP A 189 -16.20 -9.04 -18.45
N PHE A 190 -15.51 -8.44 -19.43
CA PHE A 190 -14.92 -7.11 -19.27
C PHE A 190 -16.00 -6.04 -19.14
N LEU A 191 -17.05 -6.10 -19.96
CA LEU A 191 -18.22 -5.23 -19.86
C LEU A 191 -18.96 -5.42 -18.53
N SER A 192 -19.07 -6.66 -18.04
CA SER A 192 -19.65 -6.98 -16.74
C SER A 192 -18.82 -6.41 -15.59
N ARG A 193 -17.48 -6.48 -15.68
CA ARG A 193 -16.57 -5.89 -14.68
C ARG A 193 -16.65 -4.36 -14.69
N ILE A 194 -16.70 -3.75 -15.87
CA ILE A 194 -16.89 -2.30 -16.03
C ILE A 194 -18.24 -1.89 -15.42
N ALA A 195 -19.32 -2.60 -15.74
CA ALA A 195 -20.64 -2.30 -15.18
C ALA A 195 -20.70 -2.45 -13.66
N MET A 196 -19.99 -3.43 -13.09
CA MET A 196 -19.86 -3.59 -11.63
C MET A 196 -19.08 -2.44 -11.01
N LEU A 197 -17.94 -2.06 -11.59
CA LEU A 197 -17.12 -0.92 -11.12
C LEU A 197 -17.85 0.42 -11.24
N GLU A 198 -18.65 0.59 -12.30
CA GLU A 198 -19.50 1.77 -12.48
C GLU A 198 -20.60 1.82 -11.41
N LYS A 199 -21.22 0.69 -11.12
CA LYS A 199 -22.24 0.58 -10.06
C LYS A 199 -21.64 0.80 -8.67
N GLU A 200 -20.44 0.29 -8.41
CA GLU A 200 -19.70 0.53 -7.17
C GLU A 200 -19.35 2.02 -7.04
N ASN A 201 -18.83 2.64 -8.11
CA ASN A 201 -18.57 4.08 -8.13
C ASN A 201 -19.84 4.90 -7.87
N GLU A 202 -20.97 4.51 -8.45
CA GLU A 202 -22.24 5.19 -8.21
C GLU A 202 -22.68 5.03 -6.75
N SER A 203 -22.59 3.81 -6.19
CA SER A 203 -22.90 3.56 -4.78
C SER A 203 -22.00 4.34 -3.83
N LEU A 204 -20.70 4.41 -4.11
CA LEU A 204 -19.74 5.19 -3.35
C LEU A 204 -20.03 6.69 -3.46
N ARG A 205 -20.37 7.19 -4.64
CA ARG A 205 -20.77 8.59 -4.84
C ARG A 205 -22.06 8.92 -4.09
N GLU A 206 -23.06 8.04 -4.13
CA GLU A 206 -24.29 8.19 -3.36
C GLU A 206 -24.00 8.21 -1.86
N ARG A 207 -23.13 7.31 -1.38
CA ARG A 207 -22.76 7.24 0.03
C ARG A 207 -21.98 8.47 0.48
N VAL A 208 -21.02 8.94 -0.32
CA VAL A 208 -20.30 10.20 -0.08
C VAL A 208 -21.29 11.37 -0.04
N ASN A 209 -22.20 11.47 -1.00
CA ASN A 209 -23.21 12.54 -1.03
C ASN A 209 -24.15 12.46 0.19
N GLN A 210 -24.53 11.26 0.64
CA GLN A 210 -25.30 11.09 1.87
C GLN A 210 -24.52 11.55 3.11
N LEU A 211 -23.25 11.14 3.24
CA LEU A 211 -22.39 11.56 4.34
C LEU A 211 -22.10 13.07 4.30
N GLU A 212 -21.98 13.66 3.11
CA GLU A 212 -21.85 15.10 2.94
C GLU A 212 -23.13 15.85 3.35
N LYS A 213 -24.32 15.29 3.09
CA LYS A 213 -25.59 15.83 3.60
C LYS A 213 -25.72 15.71 5.12
N GLU A 214 -25.09 14.71 5.74
CA GLU A 214 -25.05 14.54 7.19
C GLU A 214 -24.04 15.49 7.86
N ARG A 215 -23.03 15.98 7.12
CA ARG A 215 -22.11 17.01 7.63
C ARG A 215 -22.85 18.35 7.80
N PRO A 216 -22.45 19.15 8.80
CA PRO A 216 -22.93 20.53 8.92
C PRO A 216 -22.76 21.29 7.61
N ILE A 217 -23.83 21.97 7.17
CA ILE A 217 -23.87 22.72 5.93
C ILE A 217 -22.73 23.75 5.91
N LEU A 218 -21.99 23.78 4.80
CA LEU A 218 -20.90 24.75 4.53
C LEU A 218 -19.69 24.67 5.49
N LEU A 219 -19.51 23.54 6.18
CA LEU A 219 -18.35 23.32 7.05
C LEU A 219 -17.05 23.46 6.24
N ARG A 220 -16.19 24.42 6.62
CA ARG A 220 -14.91 24.74 5.94
C ARG A 220 -15.06 25.21 4.48
N ALA A 221 -16.26 25.59 4.02
CA ALA A 221 -16.48 25.97 2.62
C ALA A 221 -15.88 27.35 2.25
N TYR A 222 -15.81 28.28 3.20
CA TYR A 222 -15.38 29.67 2.96
C TYR A 222 -14.10 30.07 3.67
N ARG A 223 -13.62 29.22 4.60
CA ARG A 223 -12.44 29.50 5.41
C ARG A 223 -11.82 28.20 5.91
N ASP A 224 -10.50 28.14 5.83
CA ASP A 224 -9.72 27.00 6.33
C ASP A 224 -9.64 26.96 7.86
N ASP A 225 -9.81 28.11 8.50
CA ASP A 225 -9.78 28.29 9.96
C ASP A 225 -11.18 28.22 10.59
N ASP A 226 -12.12 27.50 9.97
CA ASP A 226 -13.50 27.36 10.45
C ASP A 226 -13.53 26.84 11.91
N PRO A 227 -14.03 27.63 12.88
CA PRO A 227 -14.04 27.25 14.29
C PRO A 227 -14.78 25.94 14.60
N LEU A 228 -15.87 25.65 13.88
CA LEU A 228 -16.63 24.43 14.08
C LEU A 228 -15.89 23.22 13.50
N TYR A 229 -15.24 23.39 12.34
CA TYR A 229 -14.39 22.36 11.76
C TYR A 229 -13.23 22.02 12.68
N LEU A 230 -12.54 23.05 13.20
CA LEU A 230 -11.45 22.87 14.16
C LEU A 230 -11.92 22.19 15.45
N ALA A 231 -13.11 22.53 15.95
CA ALA A 231 -13.65 21.87 17.14
C ALA A 231 -13.91 20.37 16.91
N ILE A 232 -14.46 20.00 15.74
CA ILE A 232 -14.68 18.60 15.35
C ILE A 232 -13.34 17.86 15.21
N ASP A 233 -12.36 18.48 14.54
CA ASP A 233 -11.02 17.91 14.34
C ASP A 233 -10.29 17.66 15.67
N ILE A 234 -10.29 18.66 16.56
CA ILE A 234 -9.72 18.55 17.90
C ILE A 234 -10.43 17.46 18.70
N ARG A 235 -11.77 17.37 18.63
CA ARG A 235 -12.53 16.31 19.31
C ARG A 235 -12.10 14.93 18.84
N ASN A 236 -12.01 14.73 17.52
CA ASN A 236 -11.62 13.45 16.96
C ASN A 236 -10.15 13.09 17.30
N ARG A 237 -9.25 14.06 17.35
CA ARG A 237 -7.83 13.83 17.66
C ARG A 237 -7.57 13.61 19.15
N GLU A 238 -8.02 14.54 19.99
CA GLU A 238 -7.67 14.60 21.41
C GLU A 238 -8.58 13.74 22.29
N TRP A 239 -9.76 13.36 21.79
CA TRP A 239 -10.75 12.62 22.56
C TRP A 239 -11.16 11.29 21.93
N ALA A 240 -10.50 10.83 20.85
CA ALA A 240 -10.77 9.53 20.22
C ALA A 240 -10.73 8.36 21.21
N ASN A 241 -9.78 8.41 22.15
CA ASN A 241 -9.52 7.34 23.13
C ASN A 241 -9.96 7.73 24.55
N TYR A 242 -10.88 8.69 24.68
CA TYR A 242 -11.37 9.10 25.99
C TYR A 242 -12.15 7.96 26.68
N ASP A 243 -11.73 7.63 27.89
CA ASP A 243 -12.37 6.62 28.74
C ASP A 243 -12.91 7.27 30.01
N PRO A 244 -14.25 7.28 30.23
CA PRO A 244 -14.86 7.82 31.44
C PRO A 244 -14.36 7.18 32.73
N GLU A 245 -14.01 5.89 32.72
CA GLU A 245 -13.54 5.15 33.90
C GLU A 245 -12.07 5.44 34.21
N ASN A 246 -11.32 5.92 33.21
CA ASN A 246 -9.92 6.32 33.34
C ASN A 246 -9.69 7.77 32.87
N ASP A 247 -10.58 8.66 33.32
CA ASP A 247 -10.62 10.05 32.92
C ASP A 247 -9.27 10.76 33.15
N ARG A 248 -8.60 10.51 34.27
CA ARG A 248 -7.33 11.19 34.58
C ARG A 248 -6.22 10.91 33.56
N ALA A 249 -6.21 9.71 32.97
CA ALA A 249 -5.18 9.30 32.01
C ALA A 249 -5.55 9.63 30.57
N THR A 250 -6.84 9.69 30.26
CA THR A 250 -7.35 9.79 28.87
C THR A 250 -7.97 11.15 28.53
N ARG A 251 -8.14 12.04 29.52
CA ARG A 251 -8.67 13.39 29.30
C ARG A 251 -7.69 14.25 28.49
N GLY A 252 -8.22 14.88 27.44
CA GLY A 252 -7.46 15.82 26.61
C GLY A 252 -6.93 17.03 27.39
N ASN A 253 -5.73 17.50 27.03
CA ASN A 253 -5.08 18.63 27.70
C ASN A 253 -5.62 19.97 27.17
N GLN A 254 -6.59 20.53 27.89
CA GLN A 254 -7.26 21.78 27.53
C GLN A 254 -6.30 22.96 27.37
N GLY A 255 -5.31 23.09 28.25
CA GLY A 255 -4.33 24.17 28.18
C GLY A 255 -3.42 24.07 26.95
N ALA A 256 -3.09 22.84 26.54
CA ALA A 256 -2.36 22.61 25.30
C ALA A 256 -3.20 22.97 24.08
N ILE A 257 -4.48 22.58 24.05
CA ILE A 257 -5.43 22.89 22.96
C ILE A 257 -5.61 24.40 22.80
N THR A 258 -5.85 25.14 23.88
CA THR A 258 -6.01 26.60 23.81
C THR A 258 -4.73 27.29 23.36
N THR A 259 -3.57 26.88 23.90
CA THR A 259 -2.26 27.43 23.49
C THR A 259 -1.97 27.16 22.02
N GLU A 260 -2.33 25.97 21.51
CA GLU A 260 -2.18 25.62 20.10
C GLU A 260 -3.02 26.54 19.20
N LEU A 261 -4.29 26.76 19.55
CA LEU A 261 -5.20 27.65 18.81
C LEU A 261 -4.71 29.10 18.85
N GLU A 262 -4.22 29.59 19.99
CA GLU A 262 -3.65 30.94 20.08
C GLU A 262 -2.41 31.11 19.19
N LYS A 263 -1.53 30.10 19.13
CA LYS A 263 -0.39 30.09 18.20
C LYS A 263 -0.80 30.10 16.73
N ARG A 264 -1.96 29.53 16.41
CA ARG A 264 -2.57 29.58 15.07
C ARG A 264 -3.23 30.93 14.76
N GLY A 265 -3.21 31.89 15.69
CA GLY A 265 -3.69 33.26 15.50
C GLY A 265 -5.09 33.55 16.06
N PHE A 266 -5.72 32.60 16.76
CA PHE A 266 -6.99 32.84 17.42
C PHE A 266 -6.82 33.68 18.69
N THR A 267 -7.79 34.54 18.98
CA THR A 267 -7.83 35.22 20.29
C THR A 267 -8.11 34.22 21.40
N SER A 268 -7.66 34.49 22.63
CA SER A 268 -7.93 33.61 23.78
C SER A 268 -9.41 33.27 23.96
N ARG A 269 -10.29 34.24 23.68
CA ARG A 269 -11.75 34.02 23.73
C ARG A 269 -12.23 33.03 22.66
N GLN A 270 -11.73 33.14 21.43
CA GLN A 270 -12.08 32.20 20.35
C GLN A 270 -11.49 30.81 20.63
N ALA A 271 -10.24 30.73 21.06
CA ALA A 271 -9.58 29.48 21.43
C ALA A 271 -10.36 28.74 22.53
N ALA A 272 -10.75 29.44 23.60
CA ALA A 272 -11.58 28.87 24.66
C ALA A 272 -12.97 28.43 24.16
N SER A 273 -13.56 29.15 23.21
CA SER A 273 -14.87 28.79 22.65
C SER A 273 -14.79 27.54 21.76
N ILE A 274 -13.74 27.42 20.94
CA ILE A 274 -13.49 26.23 20.10
C ILE A 274 -13.23 25.01 20.98
N GLU A 275 -12.37 25.16 21.99
CA GLU A 275 -12.04 24.10 22.95
C GLU A 275 -13.29 23.61 23.68
N LEU A 276 -14.16 24.53 24.13
CA LEU A 276 -15.41 24.18 24.80
C LEU A 276 -16.33 23.33 23.91
N VAL A 277 -16.43 23.65 22.62
CA VAL A 277 -17.23 22.88 21.66
C VAL A 277 -16.59 21.52 21.33
N ALA A 278 -15.26 21.46 21.31
CA ALA A 278 -14.52 20.22 21.08
C ALA A 278 -14.61 19.24 22.26
N CYS A 279 -14.75 19.74 23.49
CA CYS A 279 -14.79 18.93 24.70
C CYS A 279 -16.11 18.15 24.84
N PRO A 280 -16.09 16.80 24.91
CA PRO A 280 -17.29 15.99 25.01
C PRO A 280 -17.93 15.98 26.41
N ILE A 281 -17.19 16.41 27.44
CA ILE A 281 -17.62 16.36 28.85
C ILE A 281 -18.26 17.70 29.24
N LYS A 282 -19.41 17.65 29.93
CA LYS A 282 -19.98 18.82 30.61
C LYS A 282 -19.15 19.11 31.87
N ARG A 283 -18.53 20.28 31.90
CA ARG A 283 -17.77 20.79 33.04
C ARG A 283 -18.69 21.38 34.10
#